data_AF-A0A0D3JM43-F1
#
_entry.id   AF-A0A0D3JM43-F1
#
_cell.length_a   1.000
_cell.length_b   1.000
_cell.length_c   1.000
_cell.angle_alpha   90.00
_cell.angle_beta   90.00
_cell.angle_gamma   90.00
#
_symmetry.space_group_name_H-M   'P 1'
#
loop_
_entity.id
_entity.type
_entity.pdbx_description
1 polymer ?
#
loop_
_entity_poly.entity_id
_entity_poly.type
_entity_poly.pdbx_seq_one_letter_code
_entity_poly.pdbx_strand_id
1 'polypeptide(L)'
;GLAEHLSRSGAKFYGAYWCGFCLKQRAMFGAGGSRRLPYVECAEGGYQADAALCEARRVTGYPSWEIGGKLYSGMKSLPELQRLSGF
;
A
#
# COMPACT_ATOMS: atom_id res chain seq x y z
N GLY A 1 5.14 13.74 -6.23
CA GLY A 1 3.86 13.24 -6.78
C GLY A 1 3.10 12.50 -5.70
N LEU A 2 1.97 11.89 -6.04
CA LEU A 2 1.11 11.23 -5.05
C LEU A 2 1.84 10.09 -4.30
N ALA A 3 2.68 9.31 -4.99
CA ALA A 3 3.46 8.23 -4.37
C ALA A 3 4.42 8.75 -3.28
N GLU A 4 5.16 9.82 -3.57
CA GLU A 4 6.07 10.43 -2.60
C GLU A 4 5.34 11.06 -1.42
N HIS A 5 4.17 11.67 -1.68
CA HIS A 5 3.33 12.22 -0.62
C HIS A 5 2.81 11.13 0.32
N LEU A 6 2.32 10.01 -0.22
CA LEU A 6 1.89 8.85 0.57
C LEU A 6 3.04 8.34 1.45
N SER A 7 4.24 8.20 0.89
CA SER A 7 5.42 7.78 1.68
C SER A 7 5.81 8.79 2.76
N ARG A 8 5.80 10.10 2.47
CA ARG A 8 6.15 11.15 3.43
C ARG A 8 5.09 11.35 4.52
N SER A 9 3.82 11.08 4.23
CA SER A 9 2.71 11.17 5.19
C SER A 9 2.65 9.96 6.13
N GLY A 10 3.53 8.96 5.96
CA GLY A 10 3.53 7.74 6.77
C GLY A 10 2.42 6.76 6.40
N ALA A 11 1.79 6.92 5.23
CA ALA A 11 0.87 5.92 4.72
C ALA A 11 1.60 4.59 4.48
N LYS A 12 0.88 3.47 4.56
CA LYS A 12 1.41 2.14 4.24
C LYS A 12 0.48 1.43 3.27
N PHE A 13 1.09 0.77 2.30
CA PHE A 13 0.41 -0.04 1.28
C PHE A 13 0.75 -1.51 1.52
N TYR A 14 -0.14 -2.21 2.19
CA TYR A 14 0.01 -3.62 2.52
C TYR A 14 -0.45 -4.50 1.35
N GLY A 15 0.39 -5.44 0.95
CA GLY A 15 0.03 -6.40 -0.08
C GLY A 15 0.87 -7.66 -0.06
N ALA A 16 0.70 -8.46 -1.09
CA ALA A 16 1.49 -9.66 -1.34
C ALA A 16 2.12 -9.59 -2.73
N TYR A 17 3.33 -10.10 -2.91
CA TYR A 17 4.01 -10.05 -4.23
C TYR A 17 3.21 -10.74 -5.34
N TRP A 18 2.45 -11.79 -5.02
CA TRP A 18 1.60 -12.56 -5.93
C TRP A 18 0.18 -11.99 -6.07
N CYS A 19 -0.18 -10.96 -5.32
CA CYS A 19 -1.53 -10.40 -5.33
C CYS A 19 -1.79 -9.56 -6.59
N GLY A 20 -2.65 -10.06 -7.49
CA GLY A 20 -2.98 -9.39 -8.76
C GLY A 20 -3.58 -7.98 -8.59
N PHE A 21 -4.40 -7.75 -7.55
CA PHE A 21 -4.93 -6.42 -7.24
C PHE A 21 -3.84 -5.46 -6.72
N CYS A 22 -2.83 -5.99 -6.04
CA CYS A 22 -1.69 -5.22 -5.56
C CYS A 22 -0.81 -4.78 -6.74
N LEU A 23 -0.60 -5.66 -7.72
CA LEU A 23 0.06 -5.32 -8.98
C LEU A 23 -0.70 -4.23 -9.75
N LYS A 24 -2.03 -4.35 -9.85
CA LYS A 24 -2.89 -3.33 -10.48
C LYS A 24 -2.81 -1.98 -9.76
N GLN A 25 -2.88 -1.98 -8.42
CA GLN A 25 -2.76 -0.76 -7.61
C GLN A 25 -1.43 -0.04 -7.86
N ARG A 26 -0.31 -0.78 -7.91
CA ARG A 26 1.02 -0.23 -8.21
C ARG A 26 1.06 0.38 -9.61
N ALA A 27 0.54 -0.35 -10.60
CA ALA A 27 0.55 0.08 -11.99
C ALA A 27 -0.11 1.45 -12.22
N MET A 28 -1.13 1.82 -11.41
CA MET A 28 -1.77 3.14 -11.48
C MET A 28 -0.78 4.31 -11.23
N PHE A 29 0.32 4.06 -10.54
CA PHE A 29 1.35 5.07 -10.24
C PHE A 29 2.46 5.16 -11.31
N GLY A 30 2.41 4.32 -12.34
CA GLY A 30 3.47 4.18 -13.34
C GLY A 30 4.78 3.64 -12.77
N ALA A 31 5.78 3.43 -13.62
CA ALA A 31 7.05 2.82 -13.23
C ALA A 31 7.82 3.64 -12.17
N GLY A 32 7.80 4.97 -12.29
CA GLY A 32 8.46 5.87 -11.34
C GLY A 32 7.77 5.92 -9.98
N GLY A 33 6.45 6.11 -9.97
CA GLY A 33 5.67 6.17 -8.72
C GLY A 33 5.62 4.83 -8.00
N SER A 34 5.52 3.71 -8.73
CA SER A 34 5.50 2.36 -8.16
C SER A 34 6.72 2.03 -7.30
N ARG A 35 7.89 2.59 -7.62
CA ARG A 35 9.14 2.37 -6.86
C ARG A 35 9.21 3.19 -5.57
N ARG A 36 8.35 4.19 -5.43
CA ARG A 36 8.33 5.14 -4.31
C ARG A 36 7.13 4.94 -3.39
N LEU A 37 6.26 3.98 -3.69
CA LEU A 37 5.13 3.64 -2.84
C LEU A 37 5.62 3.06 -1.51
N PRO A 38 4.93 3.35 -0.39
CA PRO A 38 5.28 2.81 0.91
C PRO A 38 4.75 1.38 1.08
N TYR A 39 5.24 0.47 0.23
CA TYR A 39 4.80 -0.92 0.19
C TYR A 39 5.34 -1.73 1.36
N VAL A 40 4.46 -2.53 1.97
CA VAL A 40 4.81 -3.55 2.97
C VAL A 40 4.41 -4.90 2.40
N GLU A 41 5.40 -5.77 2.24
CA GLU A 41 5.21 -7.14 1.80
C GLU A 41 4.72 -8.00 2.96
N CYS A 42 3.51 -8.53 2.86
CA CYS A 42 2.87 -9.32 3.92
C CYS A 42 2.95 -10.83 3.66
N ALA A 43 3.29 -11.30 2.45
CA ALA A 43 3.37 -12.72 2.18
C ALA A 43 4.72 -13.29 2.61
N GLU A 44 4.69 -14.37 3.38
CA GLU A 44 5.86 -15.17 3.71
C GLU A 44 6.62 -15.58 2.43
N GLY A 45 7.96 -15.54 2.49
CA GLY A 45 8.82 -15.79 1.34
C GLY A 45 8.95 -14.61 0.35
N GLY A 46 8.19 -13.53 0.55
CA GLY A 46 8.39 -12.27 -0.15
C GLY A 46 9.71 -11.58 0.26
N TYR A 47 10.28 -10.79 -0.66
CA TYR A 47 11.49 -10.03 -0.36
C TYR A 47 11.24 -9.01 0.76
N GLN A 48 12.04 -9.09 1.83
CA GLN A 48 11.88 -8.25 3.02
C GLN A 48 10.45 -8.26 3.59
N ALA A 49 9.79 -9.41 3.51
CA ALA A 49 8.45 -9.58 4.07
C ALA A 49 8.42 -9.27 5.56
N ASP A 50 7.35 -8.58 5.99
CA ASP A 50 7.07 -8.23 7.38
C ASP A 50 5.64 -8.68 7.72
N ALA A 51 5.41 -9.99 7.65
CA ALA A 51 4.13 -10.61 7.95
C ALA A 51 3.66 -10.30 9.38
N ALA A 52 4.60 -10.23 10.34
CA ALA A 52 4.32 -9.89 11.72
C ALA A 52 3.74 -8.47 11.87
N LEU A 53 4.28 -7.48 11.14
CA LEU A 53 3.68 -6.14 11.10
C LEU A 53 2.26 -6.16 10.52
N CYS A 54 2.04 -6.94 9.44
CA CYS A 54 0.72 -7.03 8.81
C CYS A 54 -0.31 -7.67 9.77
N GLU A 55 0.07 -8.70 10.52
CA GLU A 55 -0.76 -9.32 11.56
C GLU A 55 -1.02 -8.35 12.71
N ALA A 56 0.02 -7.69 13.24
CA ALA A 56 -0.11 -6.72 14.32
C ALA A 56 -1.04 -5.55 13.95
N ARG A 57 -1.07 -5.17 12.65
CA ARG A 57 -1.97 -4.15 12.12
C ARG A 57 -3.34 -4.69 11.75
N ARG A 58 -3.58 -6.00 11.86
CA ARG A 58 -4.84 -6.68 11.52
C ARG A 58 -5.23 -6.52 10.05
N VAL A 59 -4.25 -6.64 9.16
CA VAL A 59 -4.50 -6.69 7.71
C VAL A 59 -5.13 -8.03 7.36
N THR A 60 -6.40 -8.03 6.97
CA THR A 60 -7.17 -9.24 6.66
C THR A 60 -7.30 -9.53 5.16
N GLY A 61 -6.82 -8.63 4.30
CA GLY A 61 -6.91 -8.79 2.85
C GLY A 61 -6.02 -7.82 2.09
N TYR A 62 -5.71 -8.19 0.85
CA TYR A 62 -4.78 -7.45 -0.01
C TYR A 62 -5.45 -6.93 -1.29
N PRO A 63 -5.11 -5.71 -1.73
CA PRO A 63 -4.32 -4.75 -0.97
C PRO A 63 -5.09 -4.14 0.20
N SER A 64 -4.36 -3.54 1.14
CA SER A 64 -4.91 -2.64 2.16
C SER A 64 -4.03 -1.41 2.32
N TRP A 65 -4.63 -0.29 2.69
CA TRP A 65 -3.94 0.99 2.94
C TRP A 65 -4.13 1.43 4.38
N GLU A 66 -3.05 1.73 5.09
CA GLU A 66 -3.13 2.51 6.35
C GLU A 66 -2.80 3.96 6.04
N ILE A 67 -3.74 4.87 6.29
CA ILE A 67 -3.58 6.31 6.04
C ILE A 67 -4.15 7.06 7.24
N GLY A 68 -3.34 7.92 7.87
CA GLY A 68 -3.74 8.63 9.10
C GLY A 68 -4.11 7.69 10.25
N GLY A 69 -3.44 6.53 10.35
CA GLY A 69 -3.71 5.50 11.37
C GLY A 69 -4.98 4.68 11.16
N LYS A 70 -5.73 4.89 10.06
CA LYS A 70 -6.91 4.11 9.71
C LYS A 70 -6.61 3.16 8.56
N LEU A 71 -7.06 1.91 8.70
CA LEU A 71 -7.00 0.91 7.64
C LEU A 71 -8.18 1.03 6.67
N TYR A 72 -7.87 0.91 5.38
CA TYR A 72 -8.80 0.90 4.27
C TYR A 72 -8.51 -0.33 3.40
N SER A 73 -9.43 -1.28 3.38
CA SER A 73 -9.28 -2.50 2.59
C SER A 73 -9.50 -2.27 1.09
N GLY A 74 -8.88 -3.12 0.28
CA GLY A 74 -9.04 -3.16 -1.16
C GLY A 74 -8.29 -2.06 -1.92
N MET A 75 -8.39 -2.12 -3.25
CA MET A 75 -7.82 -1.08 -4.11
C MET A 75 -8.46 0.28 -3.84
N LYS A 76 -7.73 1.33 -4.17
CA LYS A 76 -8.14 2.73 -4.09
C LYS A 76 -7.72 3.41 -5.38
N SER A 77 -8.64 4.15 -5.98
CA SER A 77 -8.29 5.02 -7.11
C SER A 77 -7.31 6.11 -6.66
N LEU A 78 -6.59 6.72 -7.60
CA LEU A 78 -5.68 7.83 -7.28
C LEU A 78 -6.42 9.01 -6.61
N PRO A 79 -7.64 9.42 -7.06
CA PRO A 79 -8.41 10.46 -6.38
C PRO A 79 -8.80 10.10 -4.95
N GLU A 80 -9.15 8.84 -4.67
CA GLU A 80 -9.41 8.40 -3.31
C GLU A 80 -8.16 8.50 -2.44
N LEU A 81 -6.99 8.08 -2.94
CA LEU A 81 -5.73 8.18 -2.21
C LEU A 81 -5.33 9.63 -1.95
N GLN A 82 -5.56 10.55 -2.90
CA GLN A 82 -5.37 11.98 -2.70
C GLN A 82 -6.24 12.50 -1.54
N ARG A 83 -7.55 12.24 -1.60
CA ARG A 83 -8.50 12.67 -0.58
C ARG A 83 -8.19 12.08 0.80
N LEU A 84 -7.84 10.81 0.87
CA LEU A 84 -7.54 10.12 2.14
C LEU A 84 -6.23 10.61 2.76
N SER A 85 -5.24 10.98 1.95
CA SER A 85 -3.92 11.41 2.42
C SER A 85 -3.76 12.94 2.55
N GLY A 86 -4.78 13.73 2.21
CA GLY A 86 -4.70 15.18 2.23
C GLY A 86 -3.68 15.75 1.23
N PHE A 87 -3.57 15.11 0.07
CA PHE A 87 -2.81 15.63 -1.07
C PHE A 87 -3.57 16.75 -1.76
#